data_AF-A0AAQ2FU43-F1
#
_entry.id   AF-A0AAQ2FU43-F1
#
_cell.length_a   1.000
_cell.length_b   1.000
_cell.length_c   1.000
_cell.angle_alpha   90.00
_cell.angle_beta   90.00
_cell.angle_gamma   90.00
#
_symmetry.space_group_name_H-M   'P 1'
#
loop_
_entity.id
_entity.type
_entity.pdbx_description
1 polymer ?
#
loop_
_entity_poly.entity_id
_entity_poly.type
_entity_poly.pdbx_seq_one_letter_code
_entity_poly.pdbx_strand_id
1 'polypeptide(L)'
;MLFQVEMTVKLPTDMPAEQAASIKATEKAYSQDLQRQGKWRHLWRVAGSYSNVSIFDVEDNAELQELVSNLPLFPYMEISVKPLCRHPSSVRDDDS
;
A
#
# COMPACT_ATOMS: atom_id res chain seq x y z
N MET A 1 -8.13 -8.45 8.83
CA MET A 1 -6.98 -9.35 8.59
C MET A 1 -5.80 -8.47 8.23
N LEU A 2 -4.63 -8.70 8.84
CA LEU A 2 -3.46 -7.87 8.60
C LEU A 2 -2.57 -8.42 7.51
N PHE A 3 -2.10 -7.54 6.63
CA PHE A 3 -1.15 -7.87 5.57
C PHE A 3 0.00 -6.88 5.58
N GLN A 4 1.23 -7.40 5.58
CA GLN A 4 2.38 -6.61 5.20
C GLN A 4 2.45 -6.56 3.68
N VAL A 5 2.48 -5.35 3.13
CA VAL A 5 2.64 -5.13 1.69
C VAL A 5 3.87 -4.28 1.45
N GLU A 6 4.78 -4.78 0.63
CA GLU A 6 5.95 -4.05 0.15
C GLU A 6 5.69 -3.65 -1.30
N MET A 7 5.83 -2.37 -1.63
CA MET A 7 5.60 -1.87 -3.00
C MET A 7 6.80 -1.06 -3.46
N THR A 8 7.39 -1.44 -4.59
CA THR A 8 8.48 -0.69 -5.24
C THR A 8 7.98 -0.07 -6.52
N VAL A 9 8.05 1.27 -6.61
CA VAL A 9 7.58 2.02 -7.78
C VAL A 9 8.66 2.05 -8.86
N LYS A 10 8.35 1.52 -10.04
CA LYS A 10 9.18 1.43 -11.24
C LYS A 10 8.52 2.17 -12.40
N LEU A 11 8.47 3.50 -12.31
CA LEU A 11 7.99 4.33 -13.42
C LEU A 11 8.99 4.29 -14.59
N PRO A 12 8.51 4.19 -15.85
CA PRO A 12 9.35 4.34 -17.03
C PRO A 12 10.10 5.68 -17.01
N THR A 13 11.38 5.65 -17.38
CA THR A 13 12.25 6.85 -17.37
C THR A 13 11.91 7.86 -18.46
N ASP A 14 11.23 7.41 -19.51
CA ASP A 14 10.74 8.20 -20.63
C ASP A 14 9.31 8.75 -20.41
N MET A 15 8.68 8.42 -19.27
CA MET A 15 7.36 8.94 -18.94
C MET A 15 7.42 10.47 -18.75
N PRO A 16 6.55 11.24 -19.43
CA PRO A 16 6.45 12.68 -19.23
C PRO A 16 6.21 13.05 -17.76
N ALA A 17 6.93 14.05 -17.26
CA ALA A 17 6.86 14.45 -15.85
C ALA A 17 5.45 14.87 -15.42
N GLU A 18 4.69 15.52 -16.31
CA GLU A 18 3.29 15.92 -16.06
C GLU A 18 2.36 14.71 -15.90
N GLN A 19 2.54 13.68 -16.74
CA GLN A 19 1.79 12.43 -16.64
C GLN A 19 2.12 11.71 -15.32
N ALA A 20 3.41 11.59 -14.98
CA ALA A 20 3.84 11.00 -13.72
C ALA A 20 3.29 11.77 -12.50
N ALA A 21 3.24 13.10 -12.56
CA ALA A 21 2.68 13.93 -11.50
C ALA A 21 1.16 13.74 -11.35
N SER A 22 0.42 13.66 -12.47
CA SER A 22 -1.03 13.42 -12.48
C SER A 22 -1.39 12.06 -11.88
N ILE A 23 -0.68 10.99 -12.27
CA ILE A 23 -0.89 9.65 -11.70
C ILE A 23 -0.59 9.66 -10.20
N LYS A 24 0.53 10.26 -9.79
CA LYS A 24 0.90 10.38 -8.37
C LYS A 24 -0.11 11.18 -7.54
N ALA A 25 -0.74 12.20 -8.12
CA ALA A 25 -1.76 12.98 -7.43
C ALA A 25 -3.02 12.13 -7.17
N THR A 26 -3.45 11.35 -8.17
CA THR A 26 -4.59 10.44 -8.05
C THR A 26 -4.31 9.32 -7.06
N GLU A 27 -3.12 8.71 -7.14
CA GLU A 27 -2.62 7.71 -6.18
C GLU A 27 -2.65 8.26 -4.74
N LYS A 28 -2.17 9.49 -4.55
CA LYS A 28 -2.15 10.14 -3.24
C LYS A 28 -3.57 10.31 -2.68
N ALA A 29 -4.54 10.73 -3.52
CA ALA A 29 -5.91 10.90 -3.07
C ALA A 29 -6.53 9.55 -2.65
N TYR A 30 -6.36 8.50 -3.46
CA TYR A 30 -6.89 7.17 -3.17
C TYR A 30 -6.24 6.54 -1.93
N SER A 31 -4.91 6.56 -1.83
CA SER A 31 -4.19 6.04 -0.65
C SER A 31 -4.54 6.80 0.64
N GLN A 32 -4.80 8.11 0.57
CA GLN A 32 -5.26 8.89 1.71
C GLN A 32 -6.69 8.51 2.12
N ASP A 33 -7.55 8.21 1.17
CA ASP A 33 -8.91 7.76 1.46
C ASP A 33 -8.91 6.40 2.17
N LEU A 34 -8.15 5.43 1.67
CA LEU A 34 -7.97 4.13 2.34
C LEU A 34 -7.37 4.24 3.74
N GLN A 35 -6.45 5.20 3.97
CA GLN A 35 -5.93 5.50 5.30
C GLN A 35 -7.03 6.03 6.24
N ARG A 36 -7.90 6.93 5.76
CA ARG A 36 -9.01 7.46 6.55
C ARG A 36 -10.06 6.39 6.88
N GLN A 37 -10.26 5.43 5.97
CA GLN A 37 -11.14 4.28 6.19
C GLN A 37 -10.52 3.21 7.12
N GLY A 38 -9.25 3.36 7.52
CA GLY A 38 -8.52 2.38 8.34
C GLY A 38 -7.97 1.18 7.56
N LYS A 39 -8.38 1.00 6.30
CA LYS A 39 -7.96 -0.12 5.44
C LYS A 39 -6.46 -0.12 5.16
N TRP A 40 -5.88 1.06 4.92
CA TRP A 40 -4.44 1.24 4.79
C TRP A 40 -3.87 1.79 6.10
N ARG A 41 -3.80 0.93 7.11
CA ARG A 41 -3.48 1.28 8.50
C ARG A 41 -2.15 1.99 8.67
N HIS A 42 -1.11 1.50 7.99
CA HIS A 42 0.23 2.06 8.09
C HIS A 42 0.92 2.16 6.74
N LEU A 43 1.68 3.24 6.55
CA LEU A 43 2.40 3.52 5.32
C LEU A 43 3.74 4.18 5.67
N TRP A 44 4.85 3.49 5.39
CA TRP A 44 6.19 4.00 5.62
C TRP A 44 7.03 3.98 4.36
N ARG A 45 7.85 5.02 4.20
CA ARG A 45 8.88 5.08 3.17
C ARG A 45 10.09 4.24 3.61
N VAL A 46 10.59 3.38 2.73
CA VAL A 46 11.88 2.73 2.94
C VAL A 46 13.00 3.72 2.58
N ALA A 47 13.84 4.06 3.55
CA ALA A 47 14.92 5.02 3.35
C ALA A 47 15.86 4.59 2.20
N GLY A 48 16.23 5.53 1.33
CA GLY A 48 17.13 5.28 0.21
C GLY A 48 16.51 4.58 -1.00
N SER A 49 15.21 4.28 -1.00
CA SER A 49 14.54 3.65 -2.14
C SER A 49 13.20 4.31 -2.46
N TYR A 50 12.72 4.15 -3.70
CA TYR A 50 11.37 4.55 -4.08
C TYR A 50 10.36 3.42 -3.82
N SER A 51 10.42 2.86 -2.62
CA SER A 51 9.53 1.80 -2.16
C SER A 51 8.82 2.18 -0.85
N ASN A 52 7.79 1.42 -0.48
CA ASN A 52 7.13 1.55 0.81
C ASN A 52 6.90 0.18 1.46
N VAL A 53 6.81 0.19 2.78
CA VAL A 53 6.28 -0.91 3.59
C VAL A 53 4.96 -0.42 4.18
N SER A 54 3.94 -1.24 4.03
CA SER A 54 2.58 -0.91 4.42
C SER A 54 1.95 -2.04 5.23
N ILE A 55 1.02 -1.68 6.12
CA ILE A 55 0.12 -2.62 6.78
C ILE A 55 -1.30 -2.30 6.32
N PHE A 56 -1.95 -3.29 5.73
CA PHE A 56 -3.37 -3.23 5.39
C PHE A 56 -4.17 -4.03 6.42
N ASP A 57 -5.32 -3.50 6.82
CA ASP A 57 -6.33 -4.21 7.61
C ASP A 57 -7.63 -4.31 6.81
N VAL A 58 -7.85 -5.49 6.24
CA VAL A 58 -8.95 -5.77 5.31
C VAL A 58 -9.64 -7.08 5.69
N GLU A 59 -10.87 -7.30 5.28
CA GLU A 59 -11.67 -8.45 5.64
C GLU A 59 -11.00 -9.76 5.20
N ASP A 60 -10.50 -9.81 3.97
CA ASP A 60 -9.91 -11.01 3.38
C ASP A 60 -8.88 -10.70 2.26
N ASN A 61 -8.39 -11.76 1.61
CA ASN A 61 -7.46 -11.66 0.48
C ASN A 61 -8.08 -10.98 -0.76
N ALA A 62 -9.39 -11.10 -0.96
CA ALA A 62 -10.06 -10.56 -2.14
C ALA A 62 -10.20 -9.04 -2.03
N GLU A 63 -10.58 -8.53 -0.86
CA GLU A 63 -10.58 -7.09 -0.58
C GLU A 63 -9.17 -6.52 -0.75
N LEU A 64 -8.13 -7.19 -0.23
CA LEU A 64 -6.75 -6.73 -0.43
C LEU A 64 -6.42 -6.60 -1.93
N GLN A 65 -6.70 -7.65 -2.71
CA GLN A 65 -6.40 -7.68 -4.13
C GLN A 65 -7.13 -6.57 -4.87
N GLU A 66 -8.41 -6.33 -4.56
CA GLU A 66 -9.21 -5.26 -5.15
C GLU A 66 -8.58 -3.89 -4.85
N LEU A 67 -8.31 -3.60 -3.57
CA LEU A 67 -7.77 -2.31 -3.15
C LEU A 67 -6.42 -2.02 -3.79
N VAL A 68 -5.54 -3.02 -3.86
CA VAL A 68 -4.20 -2.89 -4.47
C VAL A 68 -4.29 -2.77 -5.99
N SER A 69 -5.17 -3.52 -6.65
CA SER A 69 -5.35 -3.45 -8.12
C SER A 69 -5.91 -2.10 -8.58
N ASN A 70 -6.68 -1.43 -7.72
CA ASN A 70 -7.26 -0.12 -7.97
C ASN A 70 -6.25 1.04 -7.82
N LEU A 71 -5.03 0.79 -7.33
CA LEU A 71 -4.01 1.82 -7.25
C LEU A 71 -3.63 2.31 -8.67
N PRO A 72 -3.71 3.62 -8.96
CA PRO A 72 -3.25 4.17 -10.24
C PRO A 72 -1.81 3.78 -10.61
N LEU A 73 -0.93 3.58 -9.62
CA LEU A 73 0.44 3.13 -9.85
C LEU A 73 0.61 1.60 -9.97
N PHE A 74 -0.43 0.79 -9.76
CA PHE A 74 -0.35 -0.68 -9.81
C PHE A 74 0.40 -1.24 -11.02
N PRO A 75 0.19 -0.74 -12.27
CA PRO A 75 0.92 -1.24 -13.44
C PRO A 75 2.43 -0.98 -13.41
N TYR A 76 2.88 -0.08 -12.55
CA TYR A 76 4.27 0.35 -12.42
C TYR A 76 4.88 -0.09 -11.09
N MET A 77 4.26 -1.02 -10.37
CA MET A 77 4.74 -1.48 -9.07
C MET A 77 5.17 -2.94 -9.11
N GLU A 78 6.25 -3.23 -8.39
CA GLU A 78 6.53 -4.58 -7.91
C GLU A 78 5.98 -4.69 -6.49
N ILE A 79 5.11 -5.68 -6.26
CA ILE A 79 4.35 -5.82 -5.02
C ILE A 79 4.61 -7.20 -4.42
N SER A 80 4.90 -7.23 -3.12
CA SER A 80 5.01 -8.44 -2.32
C SER A 80 4.03 -8.36 -1.14
N VAL A 81 3.27 -9.43 -0.92
CA VAL A 81 2.23 -9.52 0.11
C VAL A 81 2.55 -10.65 1.07
N LYS A 82 2.47 -10.38 2.37
CA LYS A 82 2.60 -11.38 3.43
C LYS A 82 1.43 -11.27 4.41
N PRO A 83 0.56 -12.29 4.52
CA PRO A 83 -0.48 -12.31 5.55
C PRO A 83 0.17 -12.41 6.93
N LEU A 84 -0.39 -11.71 7.91
CA LEU A 84 0.12 -11.62 9.27
C LEU A 84 -0.87 -12.22 10.26
N CYS A 85 -0.36 -13.01 11.20
CA CYS A 85 -1.09 -13.45 12.37
C CYS A 85 -0.73 -12.57 13.56
N ARG A 86 -1.69 -12.39 14.45
CA ARG A 86 -1.44 -11.75 15.74
C ARG A 86 -0.49 -12.60 16.57
N HIS A 87 0.55 -11.98 17.10
CA HIS A 87 1.53 -12.65 17.94
C HIS A 87 0.94 -12.92 19.34
N PRO A 88 1.09 -14.13 19.93
CA PRO A 88 0.50 -14.48 21.23
C PRO A 88 1.00 -13.62 22.40
N SER A 89 2.20 -13.06 22.29
CA SER A 89 2.78 -12.14 23.26
C SER A 89 2.52 -10.65 22.98
N SER A 90 1.66 -10.32 22.01
CA SER A 90 1.28 -8.92 21.76
C SER A 90 0.50 -8.39 22.97
N VAL A 91 0.94 -7.25 23.51
CA VAL A 91 0.32 -6.59 24.68
C VAL A 91 -0.77 -5.59 24.30
N ARG A 92 -0.93 -5.27 23.01
CA ARG A 92 -1.97 -4.35 22.53
C ARG A 92 -3.26 -5.12 22.35
N ASP A 93 -4.33 -4.79 23.05
CA ASP A 93 -5.59 -5.56 22.99
C ASP A 93 -6.26 -5.51 21.62
N ASP A 94 -6.01 -4.46 20.85
CA ASP A 94 -6.41 -4.29 19.47
C ASP A 94 -5.19 -4.08 18.57
N ASP A 95 -5.13 -4.88 17.50
CA ASP A 95 -4.42 -4.47 16.29
C ASP A 95 -5.48 -4.16 15.22
N SER A 96 -6.56 -3.43 15.58
CA SER A 96 -7.56 -2.82 14.65
C SER A 96 -7.18 -1.41 14.23
#